data_AF-A0A6V8ESY1-F1
#
_entry.id   AF-A0A6V8ESY1-F1
#
_cell.length_a   1.000
_cell.length_b   1.000
_cell.length_c   1.000
_cell.angle_alpha   90.00
_cell.angle_beta   90.00
_cell.angle_gamma   90.00
#
_symmetry.space_group_name_H-M   'P 1'
#
loop_
_entity.id
_entity.type
_entity.pdbx_description
1 polymer ?
#
loop_
_entity_poly.entity_id
_entity_poly.type
_entity_poly.pdbx_seq_one_letter_code
_entity_poly.pdbx_strand_id
1 'polypeptide(L)'
;MFELDQRIAEQLSTISLNSSVQVRCGNSNAFMVTASTMLPLMQMFEMGGVYISASRGAVEIIQAFESIGVDVSNIQFIDLVSSGILGGTDVSYPNIHFVDSPIMLESVLLR
;
A
#
# COMPACT_ATOMS: atom_id res chain seq x y z
N MET A 1 -8.23 -12.68 16.02
CA MET A 1 -7.77 -13.50 14.88
C MET A 1 -8.07 -12.70 13.64
N PHE A 2 -7.02 -12.23 12.93
CA PHE A 2 -7.17 -11.56 11.63
C PHE A 2 -7.44 -12.65 10.60
N GLU A 3 -8.60 -12.61 9.93
CA GLU A 3 -8.94 -13.58 8.90
C GLU A 3 -8.80 -12.90 7.54
N LEU A 4 -7.76 -13.27 6.80
CA LEU A 4 -7.51 -12.76 5.45
C LEU A 4 -8.56 -13.34 4.50
N ASP A 5 -8.98 -12.57 3.50
CA ASP A 5 -9.88 -13.07 2.48
C ASP A 5 -9.12 -14.02 1.54
N GLN A 6 -9.27 -15.32 1.78
CA GLN A 6 -8.62 -16.38 1.03
C GLN A 6 -8.93 -16.32 -0.48
N ARG A 7 -10.08 -15.76 -0.87
CA ARG A 7 -10.46 -15.63 -2.29
C ARG A 7 -9.57 -14.64 -3.02
N ILE A 8 -9.12 -13.59 -2.34
CA ILE A 8 -8.20 -12.61 -2.93
C ILE A 8 -6.86 -13.29 -3.19
N ALA A 9 -6.32 -14.03 -2.22
CA ALA A 9 -5.06 -14.76 -2.39
C ALA A 9 -5.13 -15.78 -3.54
N GLU A 10 -6.23 -16.53 -3.64
CA GLU A 10 -6.45 -17.47 -4.74
C GLU A 10 -6.49 -16.77 -6.10
N GLN A 11 -7.20 -15.64 -6.22
CA GLN A 11 -7.22 -14.86 -7.46
C GLN A 11 -5.83 -14.34 -7.83
N LEU A 12 -5.07 -13.84 -6.84
CA LEU A 12 -3.70 -13.37 -7.04
C LEU A 12 -2.72 -14.47 -7.49
N SER A 13 -3.02 -15.75 -7.23
CA SER A 13 -2.19 -16.86 -7.72
C SER A 13 -2.33 -17.16 -9.21
N THR A 14 -3.39 -16.63 -9.85
CA THR A 14 -3.75 -16.95 -11.24
C THR A 14 -3.43 -15.84 -12.24
N ILE A 15 -2.93 -14.71 -11.76
CA ILE A 15 -2.58 -13.55 -12.59
C ILE A 15 -1.21 -13.69 -13.22
N SER A 16 -1.09 -13.29 -14.48
CA SER A 16 0.17 -13.24 -15.21
C SER A 16 0.91 -11.92 -14.97
N LEU A 17 2.23 -11.94 -15.20
CA LEU A 17 3.04 -10.73 -15.31
C LEU A 17 2.40 -9.80 -16.36
N ASN A 18 2.13 -8.54 -15.98
CA ASN A 18 1.39 -7.50 -16.71
C ASN A 18 -0.15 -7.50 -16.55
N SER A 19 -0.70 -8.20 -15.56
CA SER A 19 -2.13 -8.12 -15.23
C SER A 19 -2.47 -6.89 -14.38
N SER A 20 -3.69 -6.38 -14.51
CA SER A 20 -4.28 -5.36 -13.63
C SER A 20 -5.50 -5.95 -12.93
N VAL A 21 -5.54 -5.85 -11.59
CA VAL A 21 -6.62 -6.38 -10.76
C VAL A 21 -7.24 -5.24 -9.97
N GLN A 22 -8.56 -5.08 -10.12
CA GLN A 22 -9.33 -4.15 -9.30
C GLN A 22 -10.08 -4.92 -8.20
N VAL A 23 -9.80 -4.57 -6.95
CA VAL A 23 -10.54 -5.11 -5.79
C VAL A 23 -11.42 -4.01 -5.21
N ARG A 24 -12.72 -4.29 -5.06
CA ARG A 24 -13.68 -3.35 -4.45
C ARG A 24 -13.85 -3.68 -2.97
N CYS A 25 -13.80 -2.66 -2.13
CA CYS A 25 -14.04 -2.78 -0.69
C CYS A 25 -15.09 -1.75 -0.23
N GLY A 26 -15.73 -2.03 0.90
CA GLY A 26 -16.51 -1.06 1.65
C GLY A 26 -15.66 -0.40 2.74
N ASN A 27 -16.12 0.72 3.29
CA ASN A 27 -15.37 1.45 4.32
C ASN A 27 -15.06 0.58 5.56
N SER A 28 -15.93 -0.36 5.90
CA SER A 28 -15.77 -1.24 7.08
C SER A 28 -14.70 -2.33 6.91
N ASN A 29 -14.30 -2.65 5.68
CA ASN A 29 -13.34 -3.73 5.40
C ASN A 29 -12.15 -3.29 4.54
N ALA A 30 -11.98 -1.99 4.27
CA ALA A 30 -10.93 -1.46 3.41
C ALA A 30 -9.51 -1.91 3.81
N PHE A 31 -9.18 -1.87 5.10
CA PHE A 31 -7.89 -2.37 5.58
C PHE A 31 -7.75 -3.88 5.40
N MET A 32 -8.78 -4.66 5.74
CA MET A 32 -8.76 -6.12 5.59
C MET A 32 -8.53 -6.55 4.14
N VAL A 33 -9.21 -5.90 3.20
CA VAL A 33 -9.05 -6.15 1.77
C VAL A 33 -7.66 -5.76 1.28
N THR A 34 -7.15 -4.61 1.74
CA THR A 34 -5.79 -4.16 1.43
C THR A 34 -4.75 -5.17 1.94
N ALA A 35 -4.87 -5.60 3.20
CA ALA A 35 -3.98 -6.58 3.80
C ALA A 35 -4.05 -7.93 3.08
N SER A 36 -5.25 -8.40 2.76
CA SER A 36 -5.47 -9.64 2.00
C SER A 36 -4.89 -9.61 0.58
N THR A 37 -4.66 -8.41 0.03
CA THR A 37 -3.99 -8.22 -1.27
C THR A 37 -2.48 -8.13 -1.09
N MET A 38 -2.00 -7.35 -0.14
CA MET A 38 -0.57 -7.08 0.05
C MET A 38 0.18 -8.28 0.63
N LEU A 39 -0.37 -8.98 1.63
CA LEU A 39 0.35 -10.09 2.27
C LEU A 39 0.77 -11.19 1.27
N PRO A 40 -0.11 -11.70 0.40
CA PRO A 40 0.30 -12.68 -0.61
C PRO A 40 1.41 -12.15 -1.51
N LEU A 41 1.28 -10.92 -2.02
CA LEU A 41 2.28 -10.31 -2.90
C LEU A 41 3.66 -10.21 -2.24
N MET A 42 3.69 -9.80 -0.97
CA MET A 42 4.95 -9.60 -0.25
C MET A 42 5.55 -10.91 0.27
N GLN A 43 4.74 -11.78 0.87
CA GLN A 43 5.25 -12.95 1.60
C GLN A 43 5.31 -14.21 0.75
N MET A 44 4.37 -14.39 -0.18
CA MET A 44 4.33 -15.59 -1.02
C MET A 44 5.11 -15.39 -2.33
N PHE A 45 5.07 -14.18 -2.88
CA PHE A 45 5.72 -13.85 -4.14
C PHE A 45 7.00 -13.02 -3.97
N GLU A 46 7.37 -12.66 -2.74
CA GLU A 46 8.55 -11.82 -2.41
C GLU A 46 8.61 -10.52 -3.23
N MET A 47 7.45 -10.02 -3.67
CA MET A 47 7.40 -8.85 -4.52
C MET A 47 7.61 -7.60 -3.68
N GLY A 48 8.63 -6.84 -4.04
CA GLY A 48 8.66 -5.41 -3.74
C GLY A 48 7.52 -4.70 -4.45
N GLY A 49 7.21 -3.47 -4.04
CA GLY A 49 6.11 -2.76 -4.65
C GLY A 49 6.04 -1.29 -4.29
N VAL A 50 5.15 -0.58 -4.96
CA VAL A 50 4.80 0.80 -4.65
C VAL A 50 3.38 0.83 -4.09
N TYR A 51 3.20 1.31 -2.86
CA TYR A 51 1.89 1.53 -2.26
C TYR A 51 1.56 3.02 -2.30
N ILE A 52 0.53 3.41 -3.04
CA ILE A 52 0.08 4.80 -3.13
C ILE A 52 -1.00 5.02 -2.08
N SER A 53 -0.68 5.81 -1.06
CA SER A 53 -1.60 6.20 0.00
C SER A 53 -2.26 7.52 -0.35
N ALA A 54 -3.59 7.53 -0.47
CA ALA A 54 -4.37 8.73 -0.82
C ALA A 54 -5.37 9.15 0.26
N SER A 55 -5.77 8.23 1.13
CA SER A 55 -6.86 8.44 2.11
C SER A 55 -6.41 8.37 3.56
N ARG A 56 -5.26 7.73 3.83
CA ARG A 56 -4.63 7.60 5.14
C ARG A 56 -3.14 7.90 4.98
N GLY A 57 -2.46 8.36 6.03
CA GLY A 57 -1.02 8.58 5.95
C GLY A 57 -0.26 7.27 5.83
N ALA A 58 0.84 7.26 5.08
CA ALA A 58 1.67 6.08 4.89
C ALA A 58 2.20 5.51 6.22
N VAL A 59 2.54 6.38 7.18
CA VAL A 59 2.95 5.97 8.54
C VAL A 59 1.88 5.12 9.22
N GLU A 60 0.62 5.53 9.12
CA GLU A 60 -0.51 4.81 9.73
C GLU A 60 -0.71 3.44 9.09
N ILE A 61 -0.51 3.34 7.76
CA ILE A 61 -0.59 2.09 7.03
C ILE A 61 0.57 1.15 7.40
N ILE A 62 1.80 1.66 7.46
CA ILE A 62 2.98 0.89 7.86
C ILE A 62 2.79 0.32 9.26
N GLN A 63 2.42 1.15 10.23
CA GLN A 63 2.17 0.70 11.61
C GLN A 63 1.07 -0.36 11.68
N ALA A 64 0.03 -0.23 10.86
CA ALA A 64 -1.04 -1.23 10.81
C ALA A 64 -0.52 -2.59 10.27
N PHE A 65 0.34 -2.59 9.25
CA PHE A 65 0.99 -3.81 8.75
C PHE A 65 1.98 -4.40 9.74
N GLU A 66 2.83 -3.58 10.35
CA GLU A 66 3.78 -4.02 11.38
C GLU A 66 3.05 -4.62 12.59
N SER A 67 1.88 -4.08 12.96
CA SER A 67 1.06 -4.61 14.07
C SER A 67 0.54 -6.03 13.85
N ILE A 68 0.45 -6.46 12.59
CA ILE A 68 0.08 -7.84 12.20
C ILE A 68 1.29 -8.69 11.79
N GLY A 69 2.52 -8.20 12.05
CA GLY A 69 3.76 -8.94 11.84
C GLY A 69 4.27 -8.95 10.39
N VAL A 70 3.84 -7.99 9.57
CA VAL A 70 4.27 -7.87 8.16
C VAL A 70 5.45 -6.90 8.06
N ASP A 71 6.57 -7.37 7.52
CA ASP A 71 7.72 -6.53 7.19
C ASP A 71 7.49 -5.80 5.85
N VAL A 72 7.40 -4.47 5.90
CA VAL A 72 7.14 -3.60 4.75
C VAL A 72 8.40 -2.95 4.17
N SER A 73 9.60 -3.37 4.59
CA SER A 73 10.87 -2.77 4.16
C SER A 73 11.08 -2.80 2.64
N ASN A 74 10.51 -3.79 1.95
CA ASN A 74 10.59 -3.93 0.48
C ASN A 74 9.48 -3.18 -0.28
N ILE A 75 8.62 -2.41 0.41
CA ILE A 75 7.60 -1.55 -0.20
C ILE A 75 8.07 -0.09 -0.16
N GLN A 76 7.94 0.60 -1.29
CA GLN A 76 8.01 2.06 -1.36
C GLN A 76 6.60 2.63 -1.18
N PHE A 77 6.41 3.49 -0.20
CA PHE A 77 5.14 4.17 0.02
C PHE A 77 5.18 5.53 -0.66
N ILE A 78 4.17 5.84 -1.46
CA ILE A 78 3.93 7.18 -1.99
C ILE A 78 2.73 7.75 -1.26
N ASP A 79 2.97 8.75 -0.41
CA ASP A 79 1.92 9.39 0.37
C ASP A 79 1.49 10.70 -0.30
N LEU A 80 0.24 10.73 -0.75
CA LEU A 80 -0.37 11.91 -1.37
C LEU A 80 -0.82 12.88 -0.27
N VAL A 81 0.14 13.60 0.31
CA VAL A 81 -0.12 14.63 1.32
C VAL A 81 -0.25 15.98 0.64
N SER A 82 -1.30 16.73 0.96
CA SER A 82 -1.36 18.14 0.56
C SER A 82 -0.34 18.93 1.39
N SER A 83 0.71 19.44 0.76
CA SER A 83 1.76 20.27 1.38
C SER A 83 1.25 21.55 2.05
N GLY A 84 -0.03 21.90 1.87
CA GLY A 84 -0.63 23.11 2.40
C GLY A 84 -1.12 23.06 3.85
N ILE A 85 -1.25 21.89 4.50
CA ILE A 85 -2.07 21.81 5.74
C ILE A 85 -1.40 21.15 6.94
N LEU A 86 -0.49 20.19 6.83
CA LEU A 86 0.01 19.46 8.00
C LEU A 86 1.51 19.17 7.89
N GLY A 87 2.29 19.69 8.85
CA GLY A 87 3.59 19.08 9.16
C GLY A 87 3.41 17.59 9.47
N GLY A 88 4.47 16.80 9.33
CA GLY A 88 4.40 15.34 9.45
C GLY A 88 5.12 14.56 8.34
N THR A 89 5.89 15.24 7.49
CA THR A 89 6.80 14.58 6.53
C THR A 89 8.17 14.25 7.14
N ASP A 90 8.48 14.76 8.33
CA ASP A 90 9.64 14.36 9.12
C ASP A 90 9.30 13.07 9.88
N VAL A 91 9.61 11.94 9.26
CA VAL A 91 9.28 10.59 9.75
C VAL A 91 10.51 9.70 9.68
N SER A 92 10.59 8.72 10.58
CA SER A 92 11.72 7.79 10.66
C SER A 92 11.73 6.71 9.58
N TYR A 93 10.71 6.66 8.73
CA TYR A 93 10.55 5.62 7.70
C TYR A 93 11.24 6.05 6.40
N PRO A 94 12.34 5.39 6.01
CA PRO A 94 13.15 5.81 4.85
C PRO A 94 12.52 5.45 3.50
N ASN A 95 11.45 4.65 3.51
CA ASN A 95 10.74 4.14 2.34
C ASN A 95 9.42 4.87 2.07
N ILE A 96 9.23 6.08 2.60
CA ILE A 96 8.08 6.94 2.31
C ILE A 96 8.53 8.11 1.43
N HIS A 97 7.81 8.33 0.32
CA HIS A 97 7.94 9.46 -0.57
C HIS A 97 6.67 10.29 -0.50
N PHE A 98 6.80 11.57 -0.16
CA PHE A 98 5.68 12.48 -0.08
C PHE A 98 5.48 13.21 -1.41
N VAL A 99 4.23 13.24 -1.88
CA VAL A 99 3.88 13.84 -3.17
C VAL A 99 2.69 14.78 -2.98
N ASP A 100 2.87 16.04 -3.38
CA ASP A 100 1.92 17.11 -3.05
C ASP A 100 0.58 17.04 -3.81
N SER A 101 0.58 16.37 -4.97
CA SER A 101 -0.62 16.28 -5.81
C SER A 101 -0.56 15.09 -6.79
N PRO A 102 -1.71 14.62 -7.30
CA PRO A 102 -1.75 13.58 -8.34
C PRO A 102 -0.96 13.94 -9.62
N ILE A 103 -0.85 15.22 -9.96
CA ILE A 103 -0.04 15.68 -11.12
C ILE A 103 1.45 15.46 -10.85
N MET A 104 1.88 15.69 -9.62
CA MET A 104 3.27 15.43 -9.22
C MET A 104 3.55 13.92 -9.21
N LEU A 105 2.56 13.09 -8.84
CA LEU A 105 2.67 11.63 -8.95
C LEU A 105 2.88 11.19 -10.40
N GLU A 106 2.09 11.72 -11.34
CA GLU A 106 2.26 11.45 -12.76
C GLU A 106 3.68 11.80 -13.23
N SER A 107 4.22 12.93 -12.78
CA SER A 107 5.59 13.36 -13.11
C SER A 107 6.68 12.42 -12.57
N VAL A 108 6.43 11.72 -11.45
CA VAL A 108 7.33 10.70 -10.89
C VAL A 108 7.24 9.39 -11.68
N LEU A 109 6.04 9.01 -12.13
CA LEU A 109 5.80 7.76 -12.86
C LEU A 109 6.20 7.82 -14.35
N LEU A 110 6.27 9.02 -14.94
CA LEU A 110 6.65 9.23 -16.33
C LEU A 110 8.18 9.31 -16.56
N ARG A 111 8.99 9.08 -15.53
CA ARG A 111 10.45 8.97 -15.63
C ARG A 111 10.91 7.53 -15.60
#